data_AF-A0A7X8V9Z4-F1
#
_entry.id   AF-A0A7X8V9Z4-F1
#
_cell.length_a   1.000
_cell.length_b   1.000
_cell.length_c   1.000
_cell.angle_alpha   90.00
_cell.angle_beta   90.00
_cell.angle_gamma   90.00
#
_symmetry.space_group_name_H-M   'P 1'
#
loop_
_entity.id
_entity.type
_entity.pdbx_description
1 polymer ?
#
loop_
_entity_poly.entity_id
_entity_poly.type
_entity_poly.pdbx_seq_one_letter_code
_entity_poly.pdbx_strand_id
1 'polypeptide(L)' 'CKDGKPHTTIKSFAKESNIYRVVFFKDNIPVGAILCGDTKAATKISKAIKSGVKIPDKIIKSGDFEGFLNEISV' A
#
# COMPACT_ATOMS: atom_id res chain seq x y z
N CYS A 1 7.31 -8.94 20.99
CA CYS A 1 6.53 -8.36 19.87
C CYS A 1 5.10 -8.88 20.00
N LYS A 2 4.06 -8.04 19.98
CA LYS A 2 2.68 -8.55 19.97
C LYS A 2 2.44 -9.11 18.58
N ASP A 3 2.29 -10.43 18.47
CA ASP A 3 1.87 -11.15 17.27
C ASP A 3 0.49 -10.66 16.82
N GLY A 4 0.48 -9.55 16.08
CA GLY A 4 -0.66 -9.13 15.29
C GLY A 4 -0.82 -10.12 14.14
N LYS A 5 -2.08 -10.43 13.79
CA LYS A 5 -2.45 -11.18 12.58
C LYS A 5 -1.56 -10.77 11.40
N PRO A 6 -1.18 -11.70 10.49
CA PRO A 6 -0.36 -11.37 9.34
C PRO A 6 -0.97 -10.17 8.62
N HIS A 7 -0.25 -9.04 8.62
CA HIS A 7 -0.65 -7.86 7.89
C HIS A 7 -0.54 -8.17 6.41
N THR A 8 -1.65 -8.09 5.67
CA THR A 8 -1.61 -8.24 4.22
C THR A 8 -0.81 -7.09 3.62
N THR A 9 -0.03 -7.37 2.58
CA THR A 9 0.80 -6.35 1.95
C THR A 9 0.67 -6.38 0.45
N ILE A 10 0.65 -5.20 -0.17
CA ILE A 10 0.93 -5.05 -1.60
C ILE A 10 2.42 -4.73 -1.72
N LYS A 11 3.16 -5.47 -2.56
CA LYS A 11 4.59 -5.27 -2.79
C LYS A 11 4.84 -5.08 -4.28
N SER A 12 5.64 -4.09 -4.63
CA SER A 12 6.12 -3.86 -5.99
C SER A 12 7.62 -3.60 -5.95
N PHE A 13 8.36 -4.33 -6.78
CA PHE A 13 9.82 -4.22 -6.87
C PHE A 13 10.23 -4.20 -8.34
N ALA A 14 10.91 -3.12 -8.73
CA ALA A 14 11.49 -2.97 -10.06
C ALA A 14 12.99 -2.72 -9.90
N LYS A 15 13.78 -3.79 -10.08
CA LYS A 15 15.24 -3.76 -9.90
C LYS A 15 15.92 -2.78 -10.84
N GLU A 16 15.50 -2.75 -12.11
CA GLU A 16 16.09 -1.90 -13.15
C GLU A 16 15.98 -0.41 -12.82
N SER A 17 14.89 -0.01 -12.16
CA SER A 17 14.65 1.37 -11.75
C SER A 17 15.00 1.65 -10.28
N ASN A 18 15.55 0.67 -9.55
CA ASN A 18 15.79 0.74 -8.10
C ASN A 18 14.55 1.17 -7.29
N ILE A 19 13.36 0.77 -7.74
CA ILE A 19 12.10 1.11 -7.10
C ILE A 19 11.66 -0.06 -6.21
N TYR A 20 11.37 0.24 -4.96
CA TYR A 20 10.78 -0.71 -4.02
C TYR A 20 9.62 -0.04 -3.28
N ARG A 21 8.46 -0.68 -3.30
CA ARG A 21 7.22 -0.16 -2.72
C ARG A 21 6.51 -1.26 -1.95
N VAL A 22 6.10 -0.96 -0.73
CA VAL A 22 5.25 -1.83 0.09
C VAL A 22 4.17 -1.01 0.74
N VAL A 23 2.94 -1.52 0.75
CA VAL A 23 1.82 -0.97 1.52
C VAL A 23 1.32 -2.03 2.47
N PHE A 24 1.14 -1.67 3.74
CA PHE A 24 0.69 -2.56 4.80
C PHE A 24 -0.77 -2.32 5.09
N PHE A 25 -1.53 -3.40 5.26
CA PHE A 25 -2.96 -3.36 5.53
C PHE A 25 -3.31 -4.03 6.86
N LYS A 26 -4.36 -3.52 7.49
CA LYS A 26 -5.03 -4.14 8.63
C LYS A 26 -6.52 -4.02 8.40
N ASP A 27 -7.24 -5.14 8.36
CA ASP A 27 -8.70 -5.16 8.11
C ASP A 27 -9.09 -4.36 6.85
N ASN A 28 -8.29 -4.52 5.78
CA ASN A 28 -8.39 -3.83 4.48
C ASN A 28 -8.20 -2.31 4.52
N ILE A 29 -7.68 -1.77 5.62
CA ILE A 29 -7.33 -0.36 5.78
C ILE A 29 -5.81 -0.22 5.66
N PRO A 30 -5.27 0.69 4.84
CA PRO A 30 -3.83 0.92 4.77
C PRO A 30 -3.36 1.56 6.08
N VAL A 31 -2.32 1.00 6.68
CA VAL A 31 -1.78 1.45 7.99
C VAL A 31 -0.33 1.95 7.89
N GLY A 32 0.32 1.75 6.76
CA GLY A 32 1.70 2.16 6.54
C GLY A 32 2.17 1.88 5.12
N ALA A 33 3.27 2.51 4.72
CA ALA A 33 3.93 2.22 3.46
C ALA A 33 5.43 2.46 3.54
N ILE A 34 6.19 1.72 2.73
CA ILE A 34 7.61 1.95 2.45
C ILE A 34 7.71 2.26 0.96
N LEU A 35 8.33 3.39 0.61
CA LEU A 35 8.58 3.80 -0.76
C LEU A 35 10.07 4.16 -0.89
N CYS A 36 10.77 3.46 -1.76
CA CYS A 36 12.17 3.71 -2.09
C CYS A 36 12.31 3.88 -3.61
N GLY A 37 13.16 4.84 -4.03
CA GLY A 37 13.38 5.18 -5.43
C GLY A 37 12.32 6.12 -6.02
N ASP A 38 11.03 5.81 -5.83
CA ASP A 38 9.92 6.66 -6.29
C ASP A 38 8.91 6.95 -5.17
N THR A 39 8.88 8.20 -4.74
CA THR A 39 8.06 8.70 -3.63
C THR A 39 6.91 9.59 -4.09
N LYS A 40 6.64 9.72 -5.39
CA LYS A 40 5.57 10.62 -5.91
C LYS A 40 4.21 10.35 -5.28
N ALA A 41 3.91 9.10 -4.97
CA ALA A 41 2.64 8.69 -4.35
C ALA A 41 2.57 8.89 -2.83
N ALA A 42 3.66 9.32 -2.15
CA ALA A 42 3.76 9.34 -0.69
C ALA A 42 2.65 10.17 -0.02
N THR A 43 2.39 11.38 -0.51
CA THR A 43 1.37 12.28 0.06
C THR A 43 -0.02 11.67 -0.02
N LYS A 44 -0.34 11.03 -1.15
CA LYS A 44 -1.63 10.41 -1.41
C LYS A 44 -1.87 9.19 -0.52
N ILE A 45 -0.85 8.34 -0.41
CA ILE A 45 -0.86 7.18 0.49
C ILE A 45 -0.99 7.62 1.95
N SER A 46 -0.27 8.68 2.35
CA SER A 46 -0.38 9.27 3.69
C SER A 46 -1.80 9.76 3.98
N LYS A 47 -2.46 10.42 3.02
CA LYS A 47 -3.86 10.85 3.15
C LYS A 47 -4.80 9.65 3.31
N ALA A 48 -4.62 8.59 2.52
CA ALA A 48 -5.43 7.37 2.58
C ALA A 48 -5.29 6.62 3.93
N ILE A 49 -4.06 6.55 4.46
CA ILE A 49 -3.80 5.98 5.79
C ILE A 49 -4.53 6.79 6.87
N LYS A 50 -4.43 8.12 6.81
CA LYS A 50 -5.07 9.02 7.77
C LYS A 50 -6.61 9.00 7.69
N SER A 51 -7.17 8.81 6.50
CA SER A 51 -8.62 8.73 6.32
C SER A 51 -9.22 7.38 6.71
N GLY A 52 -8.38 6.34 6.89
CA GLY A 52 -8.85 5.00 7.23
C GLY A 52 -9.70 4.36 6.12
N VAL A 53 -9.44 4.71 4.85
CA VAL A 53 -10.21 4.20 3.72
C VAL A 53 -10.10 2.68 3.62
N LYS A 54 -11.22 2.00 3.34
CA LYS A 54 -11.24 0.55 3.10
C LYS A 54 -10.95 0.27 1.63
N ILE A 55 -9.95 -0.55 1.38
CA ILE A 55 -9.57 -0.99 0.04
C ILE A 55 -10.27 -2.31 -0.29
N PRO A 56 -10.83 -2.47 -1.49
CA PRO A 56 -11.40 -3.73 -1.93
C PRO A 56 -10.42 -4.91 -1.80
N ASP A 57 -10.92 -6.01 -1.23
CA ASP A 57 -10.13 -7.22 -0.97
C ASP A 57 -9.46 -7.79 -2.23
N LYS A 58 -10.12 -7.60 -3.39
CA LYS A 58 -9.62 -7.97 -4.72
C LYS A 58 -8.27 -7.29 -5.07
N ILE A 59 -8.09 -6.02 -4.71
CA ILE A 59 -6.88 -5.24 -5.00
C ILE A 59 -5.75 -5.68 -4.09
N ILE A 60 -6.06 -5.92 -2.81
CA ILE A 60 -5.07 -6.37 -1.83
C ILE A 60 -4.55 -7.76 -2.20
N LYS A 61 -5.45 -8.69 -2.56
CA LYS A 61 -5.09 -10.06 -2.94
C LYS A 61 -4.36 -10.15 -4.29
N SER A 62 -4.62 -9.25 -5.23
CA SER A 62 -3.90 -9.22 -6.51
C SER A 62 -2.49 -8.67 -6.38
N GLY A 63 -2.15 -7.98 -5.29
CA GLY A 63 -0.87 -7.29 -5.15
C GLY A 63 -0.71 -6.12 -6.12
N ASP A 64 -1.82 -5.60 -6.65
CA ASP A 64 -1.82 -4.54 -7.66
C ASP A 64 -1.63 -3.16 -7.03
N PHE A 65 -0.41 -2.64 -7.11
CA PHE A 65 -0.06 -1.32 -6.58
C PHE A 65 -0.74 -0.18 -7.36
N GLU A 66 -0.87 -0.29 -8.68
CA GLU A 66 -1.50 0.75 -9.50
C GLU A 66 -3.02 0.76 -9.29
N GLY A 67 -3.63 -0.43 -9.18
CA GLY A 67 -5.03 -0.59 -8.75
C GLY A 67 -5.29 0.05 -7.39
N PHE A 68 -4.39 -0.14 -6.42
CA PHE A 68 -4.46 0.54 -5.13
C PHE A 68 -4.37 2.07 -5.28
N LEU A 69 -3.42 2.58 -6.08
CA LEU A 69 -3.28 4.01 -6.30
C LEU A 69 -4.53 4.63 -6.94
N ASN A 70 -5.17 3.95 -7.87
CA ASN A 70 -6.41 4.41 -8.50
C ASN A 70 -7.56 4.47 -7.50
N GLU A 71 -7.69 3.47 -6.62
CA GLU A 71 -8.72 3.44 -5.59
C GLU A 71 -8.60 4.62 -4.60
N ILE A 72 -7.37 4.96 -4.19
CA ILE A 72 -7.13 6.06 -3.22
C ILE A 72 -7.05 7.45 -3.86
N SER A 73 -7.41 7.58 -5.14
CA SER A 73 -7.38 8.86 -5.88
C SER A 73 -8.73 9.46 -6.17
N VAL A 74 -9.78 8.80 -5.69
CA VAL A 74 -11.15 9.30 -5.65
C VAL A 74 -11.30 10.33 -4.54
#